data_AF-A0A9W7A321-F1
#
_entry.id   AF-A0A9W7A321-F1
#
_cell.length_a   1.000
_cell.length_b   1.000
_cell.length_c   1.000
_cell.angle_alpha   90.00
_cell.angle_beta   90.00
_cell.angle_gamma   90.00
#
_symmetry.space_group_name_H-M   'P 1'
#
loop_
_entity.id
_entity.type
_entity.pdbx_description
1 polymer ?
#
loop_
_entity_poly.entity_id
_entity_poly.type
_entity_poly.pdbx_seq_one_letter_code
_entity_poly.pdbx_strand_id
1 'polypeptide(L)'
;MSKKSSIPRRMSAALSSDTSKVRKNAKGGVLVTPDEITSAFEFFDLDQTGKITLSNLKKRLGVFYKNMPNKEFRFLMNNKSEMTVQDLQDLLADNEIQNFDPVAEAFKVYDPHSTGYVDSEILRNIFQSLGFGDISDEDLGILIETGDVDKDGRVSLADFRNMLEGPIANEQKEEEKKVEEEAPEETNKEEGGEEAAA
;
A
#
# COMPACT_ATOMS: atom_id res chain seq x y z
N MET A 1 -35.76 -4.69 -10.12
CA MET A 1 -35.33 -3.50 -10.90
C MET A 1 -34.02 -2.99 -10.30
N SER A 2 -32.89 -3.40 -10.88
CA SER A 2 -31.55 -3.08 -10.41
C SER A 2 -31.17 -1.65 -10.74
N LYS A 3 -30.87 -0.83 -9.71
CA LYS A 3 -30.33 0.52 -9.89
C LYS A 3 -28.80 0.43 -9.96
N LYS A 4 -28.26 0.57 -11.17
CA LYS A 4 -26.81 0.71 -11.41
C LYS A 4 -26.34 2.03 -10.77
N SER A 5 -25.53 1.95 -9.72
CA SER A 5 -24.90 3.12 -9.10
C SER A 5 -23.73 3.57 -9.97
N SER A 6 -23.85 4.74 -10.60
CA SER A 6 -22.83 5.31 -11.47
C SER A 6 -22.05 6.37 -10.70
N ILE A 7 -20.76 6.12 -10.49
CA ILE A 7 -19.78 7.08 -9.97
C ILE A 7 -19.61 8.20 -11.01
N PRO A 8 -19.54 9.49 -10.62
CA PRO A 8 -19.43 10.58 -11.59
C PRO A 8 -18.04 10.63 -12.25
N ARG A 9 -18.00 10.37 -13.57
CA ARG A 9 -16.84 10.66 -14.43
C ARG A 9 -16.72 12.19 -14.64
N ARG A 10 -15.66 12.82 -14.12
CA ARG A 10 -15.17 14.11 -14.65
C ARG A 10 -13.93 13.85 -15.48
N MET A 11 -13.99 14.24 -16.75
CA MET A 11 -12.89 14.19 -17.72
C MET A 11 -12.06 15.48 -17.64
N SER A 12 -10.72 15.37 -17.73
CA SER A 12 -9.91 15.94 -18.83
C SER A 12 -8.42 16.04 -18.48
N ALA A 13 -7.63 15.03 -18.85
CA ALA A 13 -6.26 15.09 -19.40
C ALA A 13 -5.75 13.64 -19.44
N ALA A 14 -5.62 13.08 -20.64
CA ALA A 14 -5.24 11.69 -20.84
C ALA A 14 -3.73 11.52 -20.64
N LEU A 15 -3.31 11.30 -19.39
CA LEU A 15 -2.29 10.28 -19.17
C LEU A 15 -2.92 8.98 -19.67
N SER A 16 -2.33 8.38 -20.71
CA SER A 16 -2.80 7.11 -21.24
C SER A 16 -2.73 6.10 -20.09
N SER A 17 -3.88 5.80 -19.47
CA SER A 17 -3.98 4.83 -18.40
C SER A 17 -3.80 3.46 -19.02
N ASP A 18 -2.54 3.06 -19.17
CA ASP A 18 -2.19 1.73 -19.64
C ASP A 18 -2.60 0.72 -18.57
N THR A 19 -3.84 0.26 -18.71
CA THR A 19 -4.49 -0.73 -17.84
C THR A 19 -4.08 -2.15 -18.20
N SER A 20 -3.23 -2.35 -19.22
CA SER A 20 -2.73 -3.67 -19.59
C SER A 20 -1.84 -4.29 -18.51
N LYS A 21 -1.21 -3.45 -17.68
CA LYS A 21 -0.37 -3.87 -16.55
C LYS A 21 -1.14 -4.15 -15.25
N VAL A 22 -2.42 -3.79 -15.18
CA VAL A 22 -3.22 -3.96 -13.96
C VAL A 22 -3.66 -5.42 -13.82
N ARG A 23 -3.26 -6.07 -12.72
CA ARG A 23 -3.67 -7.44 -12.38
C ARG A 23 -5.19 -7.50 -12.19
N LYS A 24 -5.84 -8.56 -12.68
CA LYS A 24 -7.31 -8.68 -12.65
C LYS A 24 -7.78 -9.84 -11.77
N ASN A 25 -8.85 -9.61 -11.03
CA ASN A 25 -9.53 -10.67 -10.26
C ASN A 25 -10.45 -11.52 -11.17
N ALA A 26 -11.09 -12.53 -10.60
CA ALA A 26 -12.00 -13.43 -11.32
C ALA A 26 -13.22 -12.74 -11.97
N LYS A 27 -13.55 -11.52 -11.54
CA LYS A 27 -14.64 -10.69 -12.08
C LYS A 27 -14.15 -9.68 -13.14
N GLY A 28 -12.85 -9.66 -13.42
CA GLY A 28 -12.22 -8.71 -14.34
C GLY A 28 -12.00 -7.31 -13.77
N GLY A 29 -12.27 -7.10 -12.48
CA GLY A 29 -11.86 -5.90 -11.73
C GLY A 29 -10.40 -5.98 -11.28
N VAL A 30 -9.93 -5.03 -10.48
CA VAL A 30 -8.53 -4.95 -10.03
C VAL A 30 -8.25 -6.06 -9.01
N LEU A 31 -7.19 -6.84 -9.21
CA LEU A 31 -6.73 -7.82 -8.21
C LEU A 31 -6.00 -7.09 -7.10
N VAL A 32 -6.42 -7.31 -5.85
CA VAL A 32 -5.71 -6.90 -4.65
C VAL A 32 -5.41 -8.16 -3.84
N THR A 33 -4.15 -8.38 -3.53
CA THR A 33 -3.69 -9.57 -2.79
C THR A 33 -3.92 -9.43 -1.29
N PRO A 34 -3.97 -10.55 -0.54
CA PRO A 34 -4.11 -10.50 0.92
C PRO A 34 -2.99 -9.70 1.61
N ASP A 35 -1.76 -9.77 1.09
CA ASP A 35 -0.62 -9.02 1.62
C ASP A 35 -0.85 -7.50 1.43
N GLU A 36 -1.25 -7.07 0.23
CA GLU A 36 -1.59 -5.66 -0.04
C GLU A 36 -2.78 -5.16 0.81
N ILE A 37 -3.78 -6.02 1.08
CA ILE A 37 -4.91 -5.70 1.96
C ILE A 37 -4.43 -5.52 3.40
N THR A 38 -3.56 -6.40 3.88
CA THR A 38 -3.01 -6.35 5.24
C THR A 38 -2.21 -5.07 5.43
N SER A 39 -1.29 -4.75 4.51
CA SER A 39 -0.51 -3.50 4.57
C SER A 39 -1.40 -2.26 4.49
N ALA A 40 -2.43 -2.27 3.63
CA ALA A 40 -3.40 -1.19 3.58
C ALA A 40 -4.17 -1.06 4.90
N PHE A 41 -4.50 -2.18 5.55
CA PHE A 41 -5.21 -2.18 6.83
C PHE A 41 -4.38 -1.54 7.94
N GLU A 42 -3.12 -1.95 8.09
CA GLU A 42 -2.18 -1.38 9.04
C GLU A 42 -1.97 0.13 8.82
N PHE A 43 -1.94 0.56 7.55
CA PHE A 43 -1.87 1.98 7.22
C PHE A 43 -3.05 2.77 7.78
N PHE A 44 -4.26 2.20 7.76
CA PHE A 44 -5.46 2.85 8.29
C PHE A 44 -5.64 2.68 9.81
N ASP A 45 -5.33 1.52 10.38
CA ASP A 45 -5.50 1.20 11.81
C ASP A 45 -4.44 1.86 12.70
N LEU A 46 -4.52 3.19 12.79
CA LEU A 46 -3.59 4.05 13.55
C LEU A 46 -3.44 3.68 15.02
N ASP A 47 -4.50 3.15 15.62
CA ASP A 47 -4.60 2.78 17.02
C ASP A 47 -4.39 1.28 17.26
N GLN A 48 -4.03 0.53 16.22
CA GLN A 48 -3.74 -0.91 16.25
C GLN A 48 -4.85 -1.72 16.94
N THR A 49 -6.09 -1.32 16.70
CA THR A 49 -7.27 -1.93 17.31
C THR A 49 -7.69 -3.22 16.61
N GLY A 50 -7.10 -3.53 15.46
CA GLY A 50 -7.56 -4.55 14.54
C GLY A 50 -8.83 -4.13 13.79
N LYS A 51 -9.17 -2.83 13.80
CA LYS A 51 -10.41 -2.29 13.22
C LYS A 51 -10.19 -0.92 12.58
N ILE A 52 -10.66 -0.75 11.35
CA ILE A 52 -10.72 0.55 10.70
C ILE A 52 -12.04 1.23 11.05
N THR A 53 -11.96 2.40 11.69
CA THR A 53 -13.12 3.26 11.95
C THR A 53 -13.22 4.43 10.97
N LEU A 54 -14.37 5.11 10.98
CA LEU A 54 -14.56 6.34 10.20
C LEU A 54 -13.57 7.45 10.62
N SER A 55 -13.09 7.44 11.86
CA SER A 55 -12.06 8.36 12.34
C SER A 55 -10.71 8.06 11.68
N ASN A 56 -10.33 6.77 11.62
CA ASN A 56 -9.10 6.31 10.95
C ASN A 56 -9.09 6.71 9.46
N LEU A 57 -10.17 6.40 8.73
CA LEU A 57 -10.29 6.78 7.32
C LEU A 57 -10.22 8.29 7.12
N LYS A 58 -10.93 9.08 7.93
CA LYS A 58 -10.89 10.55 7.82
C LYS A 58 -9.50 11.11 8.05
N LYS A 59 -8.77 10.60 9.04
CA LYS A 59 -7.42 11.06 9.34
C LYS A 59 -6.48 10.80 8.18
N ARG A 60 -6.49 9.57 7.63
CA ARG A 60 -5.60 9.18 6.53
C ARG A 60 -6.04 9.74 5.18
N LEU A 61 -7.26 9.45 4.75
CA LEU A 61 -7.77 9.89 3.45
C LEU A 61 -8.02 11.40 3.39
N GLY A 62 -8.23 12.07 4.53
CA GLY A 62 -8.38 13.53 4.58
C GLY A 62 -7.11 14.28 4.16
N VAL A 63 -5.94 13.64 4.26
CA VAL A 63 -4.67 14.20 3.76
C VAL A 63 -4.72 14.37 2.25
N PHE A 64 -5.20 13.35 1.55
CA PHE A 64 -5.24 13.31 0.08
C PHE A 64 -6.52 13.94 -0.49
N TYR A 65 -7.66 13.75 0.18
CA TYR A 65 -8.99 14.11 -0.30
C TYR A 65 -9.68 15.11 0.64
N LYS A 66 -9.13 16.32 0.73
CA LYS A 66 -9.55 17.39 1.69
C LYS A 66 -11.05 17.72 1.69
N ASN A 67 -11.75 17.49 0.58
CA ASN A 67 -13.16 17.84 0.40
C ASN A 67 -14.11 16.63 0.30
N MET A 68 -13.68 15.44 0.72
CA MET A 68 -14.54 14.25 0.70
C MET A 68 -15.66 14.38 1.77
N PRO A 69 -16.96 14.32 1.40
CA PRO A 69 -18.02 14.44 2.39
C PRO A 69 -18.20 13.16 3.22
N ASN A 70 -18.73 13.30 4.43
CA ASN A 70 -18.99 12.19 5.37
C ASN A 70 -19.77 11.01 4.77
N LYS A 71 -20.63 11.28 3.78
CA LYS A 71 -21.40 10.23 3.09
C LYS A 71 -20.50 9.32 2.25
N GLU A 72 -19.46 9.86 1.61
CA GLU A 72 -18.48 9.06 0.85
C GLU A 72 -17.66 8.18 1.79
N PHE A 73 -17.22 8.70 2.94
CA PHE A 73 -16.54 7.88 3.94
C PHE A 73 -17.40 6.72 4.44
N ARG A 74 -18.68 6.97 4.74
CA ARG A 74 -19.62 5.90 5.11
C ARG A 74 -19.86 4.92 3.98
N PHE A 75 -19.91 5.40 2.74
CA PHE A 75 -20.07 4.55 1.57
C PHE A 75 -18.86 3.62 1.40
N LEU A 76 -17.63 4.12 1.54
CA LEU A 76 -16.41 3.31 1.52
C LEU A 76 -16.40 2.24 2.62
N MET A 77 -17.00 2.54 3.78
CA MET A 77 -17.16 1.57 4.87
C MET A 77 -18.35 0.60 4.70
N ASN A 78 -19.02 0.62 3.54
CA ASN A 78 -20.27 -0.11 3.31
C ASN A 78 -21.32 0.14 4.41
N ASN A 79 -21.39 1.39 4.90
CA ASN A 79 -22.21 1.86 6.03
C ASN A 79 -21.95 1.14 7.37
N LYS A 80 -20.83 0.43 7.53
CA LYS A 80 -20.40 -0.13 8.81
C LYS A 80 -19.76 0.96 9.67
N SER A 81 -19.86 0.80 10.99
CA SER A 81 -19.19 1.68 11.97
C SER A 81 -17.69 1.39 12.08
N GLU A 82 -17.33 0.14 11.85
CA GLU A 82 -15.97 -0.41 11.92
C GLU A 82 -15.83 -1.52 10.88
N MET A 83 -14.61 -1.76 10.40
CA MET A 83 -14.29 -2.83 9.46
C MET A 83 -13.04 -3.59 9.91
N THR A 84 -13.09 -4.90 9.84
CA THR A 84 -11.94 -5.79 10.03
C THR A 84 -11.17 -6.00 8.73
N VAL A 85 -9.99 -6.62 8.80
CA VAL A 85 -9.21 -7.01 7.61
C VAL A 85 -10.06 -7.89 6.68
N GLN A 86 -10.82 -8.82 7.25
CA GLN A 86 -11.71 -9.69 6.48
C GLN A 86 -12.81 -8.89 5.76
N ASP A 87 -13.41 -7.90 6.43
CA ASP A 87 -14.41 -7.04 5.79
C ASP A 87 -13.83 -6.24 4.62
N LEU A 88 -12.58 -5.78 4.74
CA LEU A 88 -11.87 -5.08 3.68
C LEU A 88 -11.52 -6.03 2.52
N GLN A 89 -11.08 -7.24 2.85
CA GLN A 89 -10.81 -8.29 1.86
C GLN A 89 -12.06 -8.66 1.07
N ASP A 90 -13.19 -8.89 1.73
CA ASP A 90 -14.45 -9.23 1.06
C ASP A 90 -14.93 -8.08 0.16
N LEU A 91 -14.73 -6.83 0.59
CA LEU A 91 -15.09 -5.65 -0.18
C LEU A 91 -14.25 -5.51 -1.46
N LEU A 92 -12.96 -5.82 -1.38
CA LEU A 92 -12.03 -5.69 -2.51
C LEU A 92 -11.97 -6.94 -3.39
N ALA A 93 -12.24 -8.13 -2.86
CA ALA A 93 -12.15 -9.39 -3.62
C ALA A 93 -13.13 -9.41 -4.81
N ASP A 94 -14.35 -8.90 -4.61
CA ASP A 94 -15.43 -8.95 -5.61
C ASP A 94 -15.57 -7.66 -6.45
N ASN A 95 -14.58 -6.77 -6.46
CA ASN A 95 -14.69 -5.55 -7.24
C ASN A 95 -14.75 -5.82 -8.76
N GLU A 96 -15.56 -5.05 -9.49
CA GLU A 96 -15.73 -5.15 -10.96
C GLU A 96 -15.15 -3.93 -11.69
N ILE A 97 -14.17 -3.24 -11.07
CA ILE A 97 -13.68 -1.96 -11.57
C ILE A 97 -12.81 -2.21 -12.81
N GLN A 98 -13.37 -1.93 -13.98
CA GLN A 98 -12.67 -2.05 -15.26
C GLN A 98 -12.16 -0.70 -15.76
N ASN A 99 -11.05 -0.74 -16.52
CA ASN A 99 -10.41 0.45 -17.11
C ASN A 99 -9.96 1.47 -16.06
N PHE A 100 -9.61 0.97 -14.88
CA PHE A 100 -9.06 1.75 -13.78
C PHE A 100 -7.61 1.35 -13.57
N ASP A 101 -6.77 2.35 -13.43
CA ASP A 101 -5.37 2.18 -13.11
C ASP A 101 -5.12 2.78 -11.73
N PRO A 102 -5.00 1.94 -10.68
CA PRO A 102 -4.77 2.41 -9.32
C PRO A 102 -3.53 3.29 -9.20
N VAL A 103 -2.47 2.97 -9.94
CA VAL A 103 -1.19 3.65 -9.83
C VAL A 103 -1.26 5.04 -10.46
N ALA A 104 -1.85 5.16 -11.66
CA ALA A 104 -2.05 6.47 -12.27
C ALA A 104 -3.00 7.36 -11.48
N GLU A 105 -4.04 6.80 -10.85
CA GLU A 105 -4.94 7.59 -10.00
C GLU A 105 -4.25 8.04 -8.71
N ALA A 106 -3.42 7.19 -8.09
CA ALA A 106 -2.59 7.60 -6.95
C ALA A 106 -1.60 8.70 -7.34
N PHE A 107 -0.98 8.61 -8.52
CA PHE A 107 0.00 9.59 -8.99
C PHE A 107 -0.58 11.01 -9.09
N LYS A 108 -1.85 11.16 -9.48
CA LYS A 108 -2.52 12.48 -9.55
C LYS A 108 -2.57 13.22 -8.22
N VAL A 109 -2.47 12.50 -7.10
CA VAL A 109 -2.42 13.11 -5.76
C VAL A 109 -1.08 13.81 -5.55
N TYR A 110 -0.01 13.27 -6.13
CA TYR A 110 1.34 13.83 -6.09
C TYR A 110 1.60 14.87 -7.19
N ASP A 111 0.85 14.81 -8.29
CA ASP A 111 0.90 15.76 -9.41
C ASP A 111 -0.46 16.44 -9.65
N PRO A 112 -0.90 17.35 -8.76
CA PRO A 112 -2.20 18.02 -8.87
C PRO A 112 -2.29 18.93 -10.11
N HIS A 113 -1.14 19.35 -10.63
CA HIS A 113 -1.04 20.21 -11.80
C HIS A 113 -0.96 19.44 -13.13
N SER A 114 -0.97 18.09 -13.08
CA SER A 114 -0.87 17.22 -14.27
C SER A 114 0.35 17.56 -15.14
N THR A 115 1.47 17.88 -14.49
CA THR A 115 2.76 18.14 -15.13
C THR A 115 3.39 16.88 -15.72
N GLY A 116 2.96 15.70 -15.27
CA GLY A 116 3.56 14.40 -15.57
C GLY A 116 4.64 13.97 -14.57
N TYR A 117 4.95 14.80 -13.58
CA TYR A 117 6.03 14.61 -12.62
C TYR A 117 5.53 14.83 -11.18
N VAL A 118 6.12 14.11 -10.22
CA VAL A 118 5.86 14.34 -8.80
C VAL A 118 6.34 15.73 -8.40
N ASP A 119 5.45 16.50 -7.77
CA ASP A 119 5.81 17.79 -7.19
C ASP A 119 6.43 17.59 -5.80
N SER A 120 7.67 18.08 -5.63
CA SER A 120 8.46 17.91 -4.42
C SER A 120 7.85 18.60 -3.19
N GLU A 121 7.18 19.75 -3.38
CA GLU A 121 6.48 20.44 -2.30
C GLU A 121 5.22 19.67 -1.88
N ILE A 122 4.48 19.12 -2.86
CA ILE A 122 3.32 18.27 -2.58
C ILE A 122 3.74 16.99 -1.84
N LEU A 123 4.82 16.34 -2.28
CA LEU A 123 5.37 15.16 -1.63
C LEU A 123 5.70 15.44 -0.16
N ARG A 124 6.42 16.53 0.12
CA ARG A 124 6.72 16.97 1.48
C ARG A 124 5.47 17.20 2.32
N ASN A 125 4.50 17.93 1.79
CA ASN A 125 3.25 18.25 2.48
C ASN A 125 2.45 16.99 2.82
N ILE A 126 2.41 16.00 1.92
CA ILE A 126 1.75 14.72 2.14
C ILE A 126 2.43 13.95 3.26
N PHE A 127 3.75 13.80 3.23
CA PHE A 127 4.49 13.04 4.25
C PHE A 127 4.37 13.67 5.64
N GLN A 128 4.47 15.01 5.72
CA GLN A 128 4.25 15.74 6.96
C GLN A 128 2.82 15.50 7.50
N SER A 129 1.82 15.55 6.61
CA SER A 129 0.41 15.33 6.97
C SER A 129 0.09 13.88 7.36
N LEU A 130 0.87 12.91 6.86
CA LEU A 130 0.77 11.50 7.23
C LEU A 130 1.48 11.17 8.56
N GLY A 131 2.17 12.13 9.16
CA GLY A 131 2.85 11.97 10.44
C GLY A 131 4.27 11.39 10.34
N PHE A 132 4.87 11.38 9.14
CA PHE A 132 6.29 11.02 8.98
C PHE A 132 7.25 12.14 9.41
N GLY A 133 6.73 13.30 9.78
CA GLY A 133 7.51 14.46 10.19
C GLY A 133 7.91 15.36 9.03
N ASP A 134 8.72 16.38 9.35
CA ASP A 134 9.30 17.26 8.35
C ASP A 134 10.45 16.55 7.63
N ILE A 135 10.32 16.39 6.32
CA ILE A 135 11.39 15.89 5.46
C ILE A 135 12.36 17.05 5.19
N SER A 136 13.66 16.86 5.35
CA SER A 136 14.65 17.89 5.00
C SER A 136 14.82 18.01 3.47
N ASP A 137 15.43 19.09 2.97
CA ASP A 137 15.73 19.19 1.53
C ASP A 137 16.69 18.08 1.07
N GLU A 138 17.57 17.63 1.95
CA GLU A 138 18.51 16.53 1.69
C GLU A 138 17.78 15.19 1.57
N ASP A 139 16.90 14.87 2.54
CA ASP A 139 16.10 13.65 2.51
C ASP A 139 15.13 13.61 1.33
N LEU A 140 14.58 14.78 0.96
CA LEU A 140 13.72 14.90 -0.22
C LEU A 140 14.51 14.64 -1.50
N GLY A 141 15.74 15.14 -1.59
CA GLY A 141 16.66 14.84 -2.70
C GLY A 141 16.92 13.34 -2.81
N ILE A 142 17.22 12.67 -1.69
CA ILE A 142 17.43 11.21 -1.66
C ILE A 142 16.17 10.46 -2.10
N LEU A 143 14.98 10.89 -1.66
CA LEU A 143 13.72 10.25 -2.02
C LEU A 143 13.43 10.38 -3.52
N ILE A 144 13.69 11.54 -4.12
CA ILE A 144 13.57 11.76 -5.55
C ILE A 144 14.61 10.93 -6.31
N GLU A 145 15.88 10.94 -5.89
CA GLU A 145 16.96 10.17 -6.53
C GLU A 145 16.71 8.66 -6.49
N THR A 146 16.11 8.17 -5.39
CA THR A 146 15.73 6.75 -5.26
C THR A 146 14.56 6.39 -6.17
N GLY A 147 13.62 7.32 -6.36
CA GLY A 147 12.46 7.13 -7.21
C GLY A 147 12.75 7.33 -8.69
N ASP A 148 13.78 8.11 -9.05
CA ASP A 148 14.16 8.48 -10.41
C ASP A 148 14.98 7.37 -11.10
N VAL A 149 14.30 6.50 -11.84
CA VAL A 149 14.92 5.33 -12.48
C VAL A 149 15.68 5.70 -13.74
N ASP A 150 15.18 6.67 -14.52
CA ASP A 150 15.79 7.12 -15.78
C ASP A 150 16.81 8.25 -15.61
N LYS A 151 16.95 8.78 -14.39
CA LYS A 151 17.91 9.79 -13.96
C LYS A 151 17.70 11.15 -14.64
N ASP A 152 16.46 11.52 -14.90
CA ASP A 152 16.09 12.81 -15.48
C ASP A 152 15.98 13.95 -14.43
N GLY A 153 16.15 13.61 -13.15
CA GLY A 153 16.07 14.49 -11.99
C GLY A 153 14.65 14.70 -11.46
N ARG A 154 13.67 13.94 -11.95
CA ARG A 154 12.26 14.02 -11.58
C ARG A 154 11.69 12.60 -11.48
N VAL A 155 10.54 12.46 -10.84
CA VAL A 155 9.83 11.17 -10.77
C VAL A 155 8.61 11.23 -11.68
N SER A 156 8.64 10.50 -12.79
CA SER A 156 7.51 10.38 -13.72
C SER A 156 6.52 9.29 -13.27
N LEU A 157 5.37 9.18 -13.93
CA LEU A 157 4.44 8.07 -13.71
C LEU A 157 5.09 6.70 -14.00
N ALA A 158 6.00 6.63 -14.97
CA ALA A 158 6.69 5.38 -15.29
C ALA A 158 7.61 4.95 -14.15
N ASP A 159 8.33 5.90 -13.56
CA ASP A 159 9.20 5.68 -12.41
C ASP A 159 8.39 5.29 -11.18
N PHE A 160 7.29 5.99 -10.92
CA PHE A 160 6.39 5.67 -9.81
C PHE A 160 5.80 4.25 -9.93
N ARG A 161 5.48 3.79 -11.14
CA ARG A 161 5.07 2.40 -11.39
C ARG A 161 6.21 1.43 -11.13
N ASN A 162 7.42 1.73 -11.60
CA ASN A 162 8.59 0.87 -11.37
C ASN A 162 8.94 0.78 -9.87
N MET A 163 8.74 1.85 -9.10
CA MET A 163 8.94 1.85 -7.66
C MET A 163 7.95 0.92 -6.93
N LEU A 164 6.69 0.89 -7.37
CA LEU A 164 5.64 0.05 -6.79
C LEU A 164 5.67 -1.41 -7.29
N GLU A 165 6.15 -1.64 -8.50
CA GLU A 165 6.28 -2.97 -9.11
C GLU A 165 7.67 -3.59 -8.87
N GLY A 166 8.63 -2.79 -8.39
CA GLY A 166 10.04 -3.13 -8.24
C GLY A 166 10.37 -3.94 -6.96
N PRO A 167 11.62 -4.43 -6.86
CA PRO A 167 12.06 -5.37 -5.82
C PRO A 167 12.10 -4.81 -4.40
N ILE A 168 11.73 -3.54 -4.18
CA ILE A 168 11.65 -2.93 -2.83
C ILE A 168 10.56 -3.62 -1.99
N ALA A 169 9.56 -4.26 -2.62
CA ALA A 169 8.60 -5.12 -1.92
C ALA A 169 9.10 -6.55 -1.64
N ASN A 170 10.28 -6.93 -2.16
CA ASN A 170 10.80 -8.28 -2.11
C ASN A 170 12.07 -8.44 -1.27
N GLU A 171 12.73 -7.35 -0.85
CA GLU A 171 13.97 -7.38 -0.07
C GLU A 171 13.77 -7.56 1.44
N GLN A 172 12.54 -7.52 1.96
CA GLN A 172 12.25 -7.87 3.37
C GLN A 172 11.88 -9.36 3.60
N LYS A 173 11.88 -10.21 2.56
CA LYS A 173 11.60 -11.66 2.70
C LYS A 173 12.84 -12.54 2.87
N GLU A 174 14.06 -12.01 2.78
CA GLU A 174 15.27 -12.84 2.83
C GLU A 174 16.04 -12.80 4.17
N GLU A 175 15.85 -11.79 5.03
CA GLU A 175 16.61 -11.72 6.30
C GLU A 175 16.01 -12.58 7.43
N GLU A 176 14.72 -12.89 7.42
CA GLU A 176 14.10 -13.72 8.48
C GLU A 176 14.35 -15.22 8.34
N LYS A 177 14.89 -15.70 7.21
CA LYS A 177 15.15 -17.14 6.99
C LYS A 177 16.51 -17.64 7.45
N LYS A 178 17.42 -16.77 7.88
CA LYS A 178 18.82 -17.14 8.18
C LYS A 178 19.11 -17.34 9.68
N VAL A 179 18.14 -17.15 10.57
CA VAL A 179 18.37 -17.22 12.03
C VAL A 179 17.92 -18.54 12.67
N GLU A 180 17.10 -19.37 11.99
CA GLU A 180 16.61 -20.64 12.56
C GLU A 180 17.46 -21.88 12.26
N GLU A 181 18.56 -21.79 11.48
CA GLU A 181 19.43 -22.93 11.15
C GLU A 181 20.72 -23.00 11.98
N GLU A 182 20.83 -22.27 13.08
CA GLU A 182 21.94 -22.42 14.04
C GLU A 182 21.42 -22.59 15.48
N ALA A 183 20.70 -23.67 15.72
CA ALA A 183 20.55 -24.22 17.07
C ALA A 183 21.56 -25.37 17.23
N PRO A 184 22.44 -25.35 18.25
CA PRO A 184 23.42 -26.41 18.44
C PRO A 184 22.75 -27.70 18.91
N GLU A 185 23.12 -28.79 18.25
CA GLU A 185 22.77 -30.18 18.55
C GLU A 185 23.17 -30.51 20.00
N GLU A 186 22.18 -30.67 20.89
CA GLU A 186 22.40 -31.24 22.21
C GLU A 186 22.82 -32.71 22.05
N THR A 187 24.11 -32.98 22.21
CA THR A 187 24.64 -34.34 22.27
C THR A 187 24.19 -35.01 23.57
N ASN A 188 23.12 -35.81 23.49
CA ASN A 188 22.80 -36.82 24.49
C ASN A 188 23.92 -37.88 24.50
N LYS A 189 24.72 -37.89 25.57
CA LYS A 189 25.56 -39.04 25.94
C LYS A 189 24.84 -39.84 27.03
N GLU A 190 24.06 -40.83 26.61
CA GLU A 190 23.79 -42.04 27.39
C GLU A 190 24.78 -43.12 26.95
N GLU A 191 25.77 -43.41 27.77
CA GLU A 191 26.37 -44.74 27.94
C GLU A 191 26.64 -44.83 29.44
N GLY A 192 26.00 -45.71 30.21
CA GLY A 192 26.01 -47.16 30.00
C GLY A 192 27.00 -47.71 31.01
N GLY A 193 26.49 -48.20 32.14
CA GLY A 193 27.30 -48.78 33.21
C GLY A 193 27.89 -50.13 32.83
N GLU A 194 29.11 -50.39 33.31
CA GLU A 194 29.73 -51.71 33.47
C GLU A 194 30.85 -51.52 34.52
N GLU A 195 30.61 -51.90 35.78
CA GLU A 195 30.97 -53.18 36.42
C GLU A 195 32.45 -53.30 36.87
N ALA A 196 32.59 -53.69 38.15
CA ALA A 196 33.64 -54.50 38.77
C ALA A 196 34.89 -53.85 39.44
N ALA A 197 35.00 -54.24 40.72
CA ALA A 197 36.17 -54.78 41.41
C ALA A 197 37.07 -53.85 42.26
N ALA A 198 36.91 -53.97 43.59
CA ALA A 198 37.90 -54.45 44.57
C ALA A 198 37.66 -53.83 45.96
#